data_AF-A0A730GJA7-F1
#
_entry.id   AF-A0A730GJA7-F1
#
_cell.length_a   1.000
_cell.length_b   1.000
_cell.length_c   1.000
_cell.angle_alpha   90.00
_cell.angle_beta   90.00
_cell.angle_gamma   90.00
#
_symmetry.space_group_name_H-M   'P 1'
#
loop_
_entity.id
_entity.type
_entity.pdbx_description
1 polymer ?
#
loop_
_entity_poly.entity_id
_entity_poly.type
_entity_poly.pdbx_seq_one_letter_code
_entity_poly.pdbx_strand_id
1 'polypeptide(L)'
;IECKTYLDKTMLQDVSTAAEEIKLKNPNAMYIVVAEWIKLTENINLKKYKVDQIYVLRKQKNTDREYRFLDGYVKNPIYEDAVMHLFILVKDFLTSDWEGGVNYGLQNGYLL
;
A
#
# COMPACT_ATOMS: atom_id res chain seq x y z
N ILE A 1 4.73 -4.74 -5.61
CA ILE A 1 4.26 -3.33 -5.55
C ILE A 1 3.38 -3.10 -6.76
N GLU A 2 2.19 -2.54 -6.59
CA GLU A 2 1.29 -2.20 -7.69
C GLU A 2 1.13 -0.68 -7.79
N CYS A 3 1.28 -0.15 -9.00
CA CYS A 3 1.25 1.30 -9.27
C CYS A 3 -0.04 1.69 -9.99
N LYS A 4 -0.75 2.67 -9.44
CA LYS A 4 -2.00 3.20 -10.01
C LYS A 4 -1.93 4.71 -10.16
N THR A 5 -2.59 5.24 -11.17
CA THR A 5 -2.81 6.69 -11.28
C THR A 5 -3.73 7.15 -10.14
N TYR A 6 -4.86 6.49 -9.93
CA TYR A 6 -5.73 6.70 -8.77
C TYR A 6 -6.21 5.37 -8.23
N LEU A 7 -6.66 5.35 -6.97
CA LEU A 7 -7.19 4.15 -6.32
C LEU A 7 -8.64 4.37 -5.89
N ASP A 8 -9.57 3.62 -6.48
CA ASP A 8 -10.98 3.58 -6.09
C ASP A 8 -11.33 2.30 -5.30
N LYS A 9 -12.60 2.17 -4.89
CA LYS A 9 -13.06 1.04 -4.07
C LYS A 9 -12.95 -0.31 -4.78
N THR A 10 -13.26 -0.35 -6.08
CA THR A 10 -13.23 -1.59 -6.86
C THR A 10 -11.79 -2.03 -7.05
N MET A 11 -10.90 -1.10 -7.44
CA MET A 11 -9.46 -1.37 -7.53
C MET A 11 -8.90 -1.83 -6.18
N LEU A 12 -9.32 -1.22 -5.07
CA LEU A 12 -8.89 -1.64 -3.74
C LEU A 12 -9.33 -3.07 -3.37
N GLN A 13 -10.49 -3.52 -3.85
CA GLN A 13 -10.92 -4.91 -3.70
C GLN A 13 -10.04 -5.85 -4.53
N ASP A 14 -9.80 -5.50 -5.80
CA ASP A 14 -9.01 -6.33 -6.72
C ASP A 14 -7.57 -6.52 -6.21
N VAL A 15 -6.91 -5.43 -5.80
CA VAL A 15 -5.54 -5.49 -5.27
C VAL A 15 -5.46 -6.25 -3.94
N SER A 16 -6.54 -6.25 -3.14
CA SER A 16 -6.60 -7.02 -1.90
C SER A 16 -6.71 -8.52 -2.18
N THR A 17 -7.51 -8.92 -3.17
CA THR A 17 -7.60 -10.33 -3.60
C THR A 17 -6.25 -10.80 -4.14
N ALA A 18 -5.60 -9.99 -5.00
CA ALA A 18 -4.27 -10.30 -5.52
C ALA A 18 -3.22 -10.44 -4.38
N ALA A 19 -3.27 -9.56 -3.38
CA ALA A 19 -2.39 -9.66 -2.20
C ALA A 19 -2.62 -10.96 -1.43
N GLU A 20 -3.87 -11.38 -1.25
CA GLU A 20 -4.22 -12.63 -0.58
C GLU A 20 -3.69 -13.84 -1.36
N GLU A 21 -3.89 -13.90 -2.68
CA GLU A 21 -3.36 -14.98 -3.52
C GLU A 21 -1.83 -15.07 -3.49
N ILE A 22 -1.13 -13.93 -3.45
CA ILE A 22 0.32 -13.89 -3.34
C ILE A 22 0.77 -14.39 -1.97
N LYS A 23 0.13 -13.93 -0.88
CA LYS A 23 0.48 -14.34 0.48
C LYS A 23 0.17 -15.81 0.74
N LEU A 24 -0.83 -16.38 0.07
CA LEU A 24 -1.07 -17.82 0.11
C LEU A 24 0.10 -18.64 -0.47
N LYS A 25 0.79 -18.12 -1.49
CA LYS A 25 1.95 -18.79 -2.12
C LYS A 25 3.27 -18.44 -1.44
N ASN A 26 3.40 -17.21 -0.96
CA ASN A 26 4.56 -16.70 -0.24
C ASN A 26 4.10 -15.88 0.97
N PRO A 27 3.95 -16.52 2.15
CA PRO A 27 3.43 -15.87 3.36
C PRO A 27 4.23 -14.65 3.81
N ASN A 28 5.53 -14.62 3.49
CA ASN A 28 6.41 -13.52 3.87
C ASN A 28 6.35 -12.36 2.88
N ALA A 29 5.67 -12.49 1.73
CA ALA A 29 5.64 -11.44 0.72
C ALA A 29 4.94 -10.17 1.23
N MET A 30 5.64 -9.03 1.12
CA MET A 30 5.07 -7.70 1.34
C MET A 30 4.38 -7.18 0.07
N TYR A 31 3.09 -6.90 0.16
CA TYR A 31 2.26 -6.36 -0.92
C TYR A 31 1.88 -4.89 -0.66
N ILE A 32 2.41 -3.99 -1.49
CA ILE A 32 2.21 -2.54 -1.38
C ILE A 32 1.48 -2.01 -2.61
N VAL A 33 0.55 -1.09 -2.39
CA VAL A 33 -0.11 -0.30 -3.44
C VAL A 33 0.38 1.15 -3.39
N VAL A 34 0.72 1.71 -4.55
CA VAL A 34 1.13 3.11 -4.70
C VAL A 34 0.20 3.79 -5.68
N ALA A 35 -0.44 4.88 -5.27
CA ALA A 35 -1.32 5.67 -6.11
C ALA A 35 -0.94 7.16 -6.09
N GLU A 36 -1.19 7.88 -7.18
CA GLU A 36 -1.04 9.34 -7.16
C GLU A 36 -2.22 10.01 -6.41
N TRP A 37 -3.45 9.54 -6.65
CA TRP A 37 -4.68 10.05 -6.04
C TRP A 37 -5.52 8.97 -5.37
N ILE A 38 -6.38 9.39 -4.42
CA ILE A 38 -7.36 8.51 -3.76
C ILE A 38 -8.80 8.86 -4.18
N LYS A 39 -9.58 7.87 -4.64
CA LYS A 39 -11.01 7.99 -4.97
C LYS A 39 -11.84 7.12 -4.02
N LEU A 40 -11.59 7.28 -2.72
CA LEU A 40 -12.29 6.57 -1.66
C LEU A 40 -13.20 7.52 -0.87
N THR A 41 -14.33 6.99 -0.39
CA THR A 41 -15.19 7.67 0.57
C THR A 41 -14.67 7.44 1.99
N GLU A 42 -15.03 8.34 2.91
CA GLU A 42 -14.51 8.34 4.29
C GLU A 42 -14.95 7.12 5.12
N ASN A 43 -15.97 6.41 4.67
CA ASN A 43 -16.55 5.25 5.37
C ASN A 43 -15.88 3.91 5.06
N ILE A 44 -14.71 3.90 4.42
CA ILE A 44 -14.01 2.67 4.05
C ILE A 44 -13.06 2.24 5.17
N ASN A 45 -13.35 1.09 5.78
CA ASN A 45 -12.47 0.46 6.75
C ASN A 45 -11.29 -0.22 6.03
N LEU A 46 -10.15 0.47 5.98
CA LEU A 46 -8.93 -0.02 5.33
C LEU A 46 -8.38 -1.32 5.95
N LYS A 47 -8.67 -1.61 7.23
CA LYS A 47 -8.20 -2.83 7.91
C LYS A 47 -8.82 -4.12 7.35
N LYS A 48 -9.86 -4.03 6.52
CA LYS A 48 -10.47 -5.20 5.87
C LYS A 48 -9.63 -5.74 4.71
N TYR A 49 -8.75 -4.93 4.14
CA TYR A 49 -7.96 -5.29 2.96
C TYR A 49 -6.64 -5.94 3.37
N LYS A 50 -6.15 -6.87 2.55
CA LYS A 50 -5.01 -7.76 2.85
C LYS A 50 -3.64 -7.21 2.40
N VAL A 51 -3.63 -5.97 1.91
CA VAL A 51 -2.42 -5.25 1.53
C VAL A 51 -1.66 -4.76 2.76
N ASP A 52 -0.33 -4.72 2.70
CA ASP A 52 0.51 -4.31 3.82
C ASP A 52 0.61 -2.80 3.96
N GLN A 53 0.59 -2.07 2.83
CA GLN A 53 0.61 -0.61 2.85
C GLN A 53 0.01 0.00 1.57
N ILE A 54 -0.61 1.17 1.72
CA ILE A 54 -1.13 1.98 0.60
C ILE A 54 -0.54 3.39 0.69
N TYR A 55 0.13 3.82 -0.38
CA TYR A 55 0.67 5.18 -0.49
C TYR A 55 -0.17 6.05 -1.43
N VAL A 56 -0.45 7.29 -1.03
CA VAL A 56 -1.04 8.34 -1.87
C VAL A 56 0.00 9.43 -2.08
N LEU A 57 0.76 9.33 -3.17
CA LEU A 57 1.98 10.11 -3.41
C LEU A 57 1.74 11.62 -3.49
N ARG A 58 0.57 12.06 -3.96
CA ARG A 58 0.22 13.49 -4.05
C ARG A 58 -0.58 13.99 -2.86
N LYS A 59 -0.86 13.14 -1.87
CA LYS A 59 -1.70 13.47 -0.70
C LYS A 59 -3.01 14.18 -1.09
N GLN A 60 -3.64 13.74 -2.18
CA GLN A 60 -4.76 14.44 -2.82
C GLN A 60 -5.88 13.47 -3.21
N LYS A 61 -7.13 13.88 -2.98
CA LYS A 61 -8.32 13.18 -3.51
C LYS A 61 -8.36 13.28 -5.03
N ASN A 62 -8.84 12.23 -5.68
CA ASN A 62 -9.03 12.21 -7.12
C ASN A 62 -10.21 13.12 -7.51
N THR A 63 -10.00 13.97 -8.52
CA THR A 63 -11.09 14.67 -9.22
C THR A 63 -11.40 13.93 -10.52
N ASP A 64 -12.57 14.19 -11.10
CA ASP A 64 -12.81 13.77 -12.48
C ASP A 64 -11.80 14.44 -13.42
N ARG A 65 -11.46 13.72 -14.49
CA ARG A 65 -10.32 14.03 -15.36
C ARG A 65 -10.44 15.40 -16.02
N GLU A 66 -11.66 15.79 -16.40
CA GLU A 66 -11.97 17.10 -16.97
C GLU A 66 -11.61 18.27 -16.04
N TYR A 67 -11.85 18.12 -14.74
CA TYR A 67 -11.54 19.16 -13.76
C TYR A 67 -10.04 19.40 -13.56
N ARG A 68 -9.19 18.46 -13.99
CA ARG A 68 -7.73 18.61 -13.91
C ARG A 68 -7.17 19.63 -14.90
N PHE A 69 -7.95 20.03 -15.90
CA PHE A 69 -7.57 20.99 -16.93
C PHE A 69 -8.15 22.39 -16.69
N LEU A 70 -8.90 22.59 -15.60
CA LEU A 70 -9.41 23.91 -15.24
C LEU A 70 -8.28 24.80 -14.72
N ASP A 71 -8.34 26.10 -15.05
CA ASP A 71 -7.32 27.09 -14.68
C ASP A 71 -7.07 27.21 -13.16
N GLY A 72 -8.02 26.76 -12.33
CA GLY A 72 -7.91 26.74 -10.87
C GLY A 72 -7.42 25.42 -10.26
N TYR A 73 -7.19 24.36 -11.05
CA TYR A 73 -6.79 23.07 -10.51
C TYR A 73 -5.32 23.07 -10.10
N VAL A 74 -5.07 22.85 -8.81
CA VAL A 74 -3.72 22.68 -8.28
C VAL A 74 -3.40 21.19 -8.13
N LYS A 75 -2.47 20.71 -8.96
CA LYS A 75 -1.91 19.37 -8.86
C LYS A 75 -0.79 19.37 -7.81
N ASN A 76 -1.00 18.69 -6.69
CA ASN A 76 0.06 18.52 -5.70
C ASN A 76 1.26 17.78 -6.32
N PRO A 77 2.51 18.10 -5.94
CA PRO A 77 3.67 17.33 -6.38
C PRO A 77 3.60 15.90 -5.84
N ILE A 78 4.45 15.02 -6.36
CA ILE A 78 4.76 13.77 -5.63
C ILE A 78 5.64 14.18 -4.45
N TYR A 79 5.17 13.88 -3.24
CA TYR A 79 5.91 14.25 -2.05
C TYR A 79 7.04 13.26 -1.78
N GLU A 80 8.24 13.78 -1.60
CA GLU A 80 9.45 13.01 -1.32
C GLU A 80 9.33 12.17 -0.05
N ASP A 81 8.70 12.70 1.00
CA ASP A 81 8.54 12.00 2.27
C ASP A 81 7.80 10.67 2.14
N ALA A 82 6.75 10.61 1.31
CA ALA A 82 6.02 9.39 1.02
C ALA A 82 6.90 8.37 0.26
N VAL A 83 7.73 8.84 -0.67
CA VAL A 83 8.66 7.99 -1.44
C VAL A 83 9.79 7.47 -0.55
N MET A 84 10.34 8.32 0.31
CA MET A 84 11.38 7.95 1.25
C MET A 84 10.86 6.96 2.29
N HIS A 85 9.64 7.15 2.80
CA HIS A 85 9.01 6.18 3.70
C HIS A 85 8.80 4.82 3.01
N LEU A 86 8.34 4.81 1.74
CA LEU A 86 8.25 3.58 0.94
C LEU A 86 9.62 2.91 0.79
N PHE A 87 10.65 3.67 0.44
CA PHE A 87 12.01 3.14 0.29
C PHE A 87 12.52 2.51 1.59
N ILE A 88 12.40 3.23 2.70
CA ILE A 88 12.84 2.75 4.03
C ILE A 88 12.08 1.49 4.41
N LEU A 89 10.75 1.47 4.25
CA LEU A 89 9.92 0.29 4.53
C LEU A 89 10.40 -0.95 3.76
N VAL A 90 10.64 -0.80 2.45
CA VAL A 90 11.09 -1.92 1.61
C VAL A 90 12.51 -2.33 1.97
N LYS A 91 13.42 -1.37 2.18
CA LYS A 91 14.81 -1.64 2.58
C LYS A 91 14.84 -2.41 3.90
N ASP A 92 14.16 -1.92 4.91
CA ASP A 92 14.12 -2.52 6.26
C ASP A 92 13.50 -3.92 6.20
N PHE A 93 12.43 -4.12 5.42
CA PHE A 93 11.86 -5.44 5.18
C PHE A 93 12.86 -6.40 4.54
N LEU A 94 13.58 -5.99 3.50
CA LEU A 94 14.55 -6.84 2.80
C LEU A 94 15.82 -7.11 3.62
N THR A 95 16.18 -6.22 4.55
CA THR A 95 17.35 -6.39 5.42
C THR A 95 17.02 -6.97 6.78
N SER A 96 15.73 -7.12 7.11
CA SER A 96 15.30 -7.79 8.34
C SER A 96 15.59 -9.28 8.25
N ASP A 97 16.05 -9.86 9.36
CA ASP A 97 16.06 -11.31 9.47
C ASP A 97 14.60 -11.78 9.45
N TRP A 98 14.22 -12.50 8.41
CA TRP A 98 12.90 -13.14 8.33
C TRP A 98 12.91 -14.35 9.27
N GLU A 99 12.99 -14.09 10.58
CA GLU A 99 13.03 -15.08 11.65
C GLU A 99 11.68 -15.80 11.72
N GLY A 100 11.58 -16.92 10.99
CA GLY A 100 10.31 -17.61 10.75
C GLY A 100 10.35 -19.11 11.07
N GLY A 101 11.22 -19.53 11.99
CA GLY A 101 11.39 -20.92 12.38
C GLY A 101 10.68 -21.25 13.69
N VAL A 102 10.11 -22.45 13.79
CA VAL A 102 9.54 -22.99 15.04
C VAL A 102 10.55 -22.88 16.20
N ASN A 103 11.84 -23.10 15.94
CA ASN A 103 12.89 -22.99 16.95
C ASN A 103 13.10 -21.57 17.48
N TYR A 104 12.92 -20.55 16.64
CA TYR A 104 13.00 -19.16 17.07
C TYR A 104 11.81 -18.81 17.98
N GLY A 105 10.60 -19.14 17.54
CA GLY A 105 9.41 -18.93 18.36
C GLY A 105 9.40 -19.75 19.67
N LEU A 106 9.99 -20.95 19.65
CA LEU A 106 10.15 -21.76 20.87
C LEU A 106 11.07 -21.10 21.90
N GLN A 107 12.12 -20.38 21.49
CA GLN A 107 12.98 -19.63 22.41
C GLN A 107 12.24 -18.45 23.05
N ASN A 108 11.31 -17.83 22.32
CA ASN A 108 10.52 -16.70 22.78
C ASN A 108 9.25 -17.11 23.57
N GLY A 109 8.84 -18.38 23.49
CA GLY A 109 7.61 -18.89 24.11
C GLY A 109 6.32 -18.60 23.32
N TYR A 110 6.43 -18.06 22.11
CA TYR A 110 5.33 -17.80 21.18
C TYR A 110 5.84 -17.85 19.73
N LEU A 111 5.01 -18.37 18.82
CA LEU A 111 5.40 -18.67 17.43
C LEU A 111 4.99 -17.61 16.40
N LEU A 112 4.09 -16.69 16.78
CA LEU A 112 3.50 -15.65 15.94
C LEU A 112 3.42 -14.32 16.70
#